data_AF-A0A8B2NJF7-F1
#
_entry.id   AF-A0A8B2NJF7-F1
#
_cell.length_a   1.000
_cell.length_b   1.000
_cell.length_c   1.000
_cell.angle_alpha   90.00
_cell.angle_beta   90.00
_cell.angle_gamma   90.00
#
_symmetry.space_group_name_H-M   'P 1'
#
loop_
_entity.id
_entity.type
_entity.pdbx_description
1 polymer ?
#
loop_
_entity_poly.entity_id
_entity_poly.type
_entity_poly.pdbx_seq_one_letter_code
_entity_poly.pdbx_strand_id
1 'polypeptide(L)'
;MTDMEMEPHIMTQRIWTVSEAKARLSEVLRRAEEEGPQRIGTRRGYLVVSEAEWQRLTAPRPRMGAWMLEHVPQAGALELPSRAEAARPNPFDPRGAA
;
A
#
# COMPACT_ATOMS: atom_id res chain seq x y z
N MET A 1 -8.40 -9.53 12.99
CA MET A 1 -6.99 -9.40 13.39
C MET A 1 -6.16 -8.88 12.22
N THR A 2 -6.51 -7.71 11.68
CA THR A 2 -5.66 -6.95 10.75
C THR A 2 -6.19 -5.52 10.71
N ASP A 3 -5.88 -4.77 11.75
CA ASP A 3 -5.83 -3.32 11.66
C ASP A 3 -4.37 -2.97 11.93
N MET A 4 -3.54 -3.24 10.92
CA MET A 4 -2.22 -2.64 10.87
C MET A 4 -2.48 -1.23 10.36
N GLU A 5 -2.91 -0.37 11.28
CA GLU A 5 -2.79 1.06 11.10
C GLU A 5 -1.38 1.30 10.62
N MET A 6 -1.25 1.63 9.32
CA MET A 6 -0.04 2.24 8.81
C MET A 6 0.04 3.62 9.46
N GLU A 7 0.41 3.62 10.73
CA GLU A 7 1.01 4.78 11.37
C GLU A 7 2.11 5.23 10.42
N PRO A 8 2.07 6.46 9.90
CA PRO A 8 3.16 6.95 9.08
C PRO A 8 4.38 6.96 9.99
N HIS A 9 5.24 5.94 9.88
CA HIS A 9 6.57 5.91 10.47
C HIS A 9 7.49 6.90 9.73
N ILE A 10 6.96 8.07 9.39
CA ILE A 10 7.68 9.33 9.22
C ILE A 10 7.99 9.87 10.63
N MET A 11 8.33 8.98 11.57
CA MET A 11 8.84 9.31 12.89
C MET A 11 10.22 9.91 12.68
N THR A 12 10.28 11.24 12.60
CA THR A 12 11.49 12.04 12.86
C THR A 12 12.73 11.64 12.04
N GLN A 13 12.55 11.16 10.80
CA GLN A 13 13.69 10.89 9.92
C GLN A 13 14.42 12.21 9.62
N ARG A 14 15.68 12.29 10.06
CA ARG A 14 16.56 13.44 9.86
C ARG A 14 16.52 13.85 8.38
N ILE A 15 16.17 15.10 8.10
CA ILE A 15 16.19 15.63 6.73
C ILE A 15 17.61 16.12 6.43
N TRP A 16 18.26 15.47 5.48
CA TRP A 16 19.56 15.90 4.97
C TRP A 16 19.38 17.10 4.06
N THR A 17 20.17 18.16 4.23
CA THR A 17 20.34 19.11 3.12
C THR A 17 21.06 18.42 1.96
N VAL A 18 20.89 18.96 0.75
CA VAL A 18 21.60 18.42 -0.44
C VAL A 18 23.12 18.48 -0.25
N SER A 19 23.62 19.52 0.43
CA SER A 19 25.06 19.67 0.69
C SER A 19 25.58 18.61 1.67
N GLU A 20 24.88 18.37 2.77
CA GLU A 20 25.27 17.35 3.76
C GLU A 20 25.22 15.95 3.15
N ALA A 21 24.18 15.64 2.37
CA ALA A 21 24.06 14.34 1.71
C ALA A 21 25.22 14.10 0.74
N LYS A 22 25.66 15.12 -0.01
CA LYS A 22 26.84 15.00 -0.89
C LYS A 22 28.13 14.79 -0.10
N ALA A 23 28.32 15.53 0.98
CA ALA A 23 29.52 15.43 1.82
C ALA A 23 29.60 14.10 2.59
N ARG A 24 28.45 13.45 2.83
CA ARG A 24 28.33 12.26 3.69
C ARG A 24 27.57 11.13 3.00
N LEU A 25 27.72 10.98 1.70
CA LEU A 25 26.92 10.05 0.90
C LEU A 25 27.01 8.60 1.42
N SER A 26 28.21 8.13 1.78
CA SER A 26 28.38 6.78 2.32
C SER A 26 27.58 6.53 3.60
N GLU A 27 27.45 7.55 4.47
CA GLU A 27 26.64 7.47 5.68
C GLU A 27 25.14 7.48 5.36
N VAL A 28 24.72 8.27 4.35
CA VAL A 28 23.33 8.25 3.88
C VAL A 28 22.96 6.87 3.34
N LEU A 29 23.83 6.26 2.53
CA LEU A 29 23.60 4.92 1.97
C LEU A 29 23.55 3.85 3.08
N ARG A 30 24.51 3.87 4.01
CA ARG A 30 24.54 2.95 5.15
C ARG A 30 23.25 3.03 5.98
N ARG A 31 22.78 4.24 6.28
CA ARG A 31 21.51 4.45 6.98
C ARG A 31 20.30 4.03 6.15
N ALA A 32 20.34 4.23 4.83
CA ALA A 32 19.25 3.78 3.95
C ALA A 32 19.07 2.25 4.00
N GLU A 33 20.18 1.52 4.16
CA GLU A 33 20.19 0.07 4.32
C GLU A 33 19.74 -0.37 5.73
N GLU A 34 20.27 0.25 6.79
CA GLU A 34 20.07 -0.19 8.17
C GLU A 34 18.84 0.41 8.87
N GLU A 35 18.59 1.70 8.65
CA GLU A 35 17.57 2.51 9.33
C GLU A 35 16.34 2.78 8.44
N GLY A 36 16.41 2.41 7.16
CA GLY A 36 15.36 2.63 6.17
C GLY A 36 15.47 3.99 5.44
N PRO A 37 14.41 4.39 4.68
CA PRO A 37 14.48 5.50 3.72
C PRO A 37 15.00 6.82 4.30
N GLN A 38 15.98 7.43 3.62
CA GLN A 38 16.58 8.70 4.03
C GLN A 38 16.06 9.87 3.17
N ARG A 39 15.64 10.97 3.82
CA ARG A 39 15.08 12.14 3.11
C ARG A 39 16.15 13.21 2.85
N ILE A 40 16.26 13.64 1.59
CA ILE A 40 17.15 14.71 1.15
C ILE A 40 16.32 15.89 0.64
N GLY A 41 16.66 17.10 1.09
CA GLY A 41 16.10 18.36 0.62
C GLY A 41 14.91 18.84 1.45
N THR A 42 15.00 20.08 1.92
CA THR A 42 13.98 20.73 2.76
C THR A 42 12.86 21.37 1.93
N ARG A 43 13.18 21.91 0.75
CA ARG A 43 12.18 22.51 -0.18
C ARG A 43 11.60 21.52 -1.18
N ARG A 44 12.46 20.70 -1.82
CA ARG A 44 12.07 19.59 -2.69
C ARG A 44 12.61 18.32 -2.05
N GLY A 45 11.70 17.43 -1.66
CA GLY A 45 12.05 16.20 -0.97
C GLY A 45 12.37 15.08 -1.96
N TYR A 46 13.50 14.44 -1.75
CA TYR A 46 13.95 13.24 -2.44
C TYR A 46 14.18 12.15 -1.40
N LEU A 47 14.05 10.88 -1.81
CA LEU A 47 14.27 9.73 -0.94
C LEU A 47 15.41 8.89 -1.50
N VAL A 48 16.30 8.46 -0.60
CA VAL A 48 17.28 7.40 -0.87
C VAL A 48 16.79 6.15 -0.17
N VAL A 49 16.63 5.08 -0.96
CA VAL A 49 16.23 3.75 -0.50
C VAL A 49 17.23 2.75 -1.06
N SER A 50 17.45 1.64 -0.35
CA SER A 50 18.24 0.55 -0.91
C SER A 50 17.52 -0.06 -2.12
N GLU A 51 18.30 -0.68 -3.01
CA GLU A 51 17.73 -1.35 -4.17
C GLU A 51 16.80 -2.51 -3.75
N ALA A 52 17.20 -3.29 -2.75
CA ALA A 52 16.39 -4.40 -2.22
C ALA A 52 15.05 -3.91 -1.65
N GLU A 53 15.06 -2.80 -0.91
CA GLU A 53 13.84 -2.17 -0.40
C GLU A 53 12.94 -1.70 -1.56
N TRP A 54 13.52 -1.01 -2.54
CA TRP A 54 12.77 -0.54 -3.71
C TRP A 54 12.15 -1.70 -4.48
N GLN A 55 12.93 -2.73 -4.80
CA GLN A 55 12.45 -3.92 -5.49
C GLN A 55 11.31 -4.60 -4.74
N ARG A 56 11.39 -4.71 -3.41
CA ARG A 56 10.31 -5.26 -2.57
C ARG A 56 9.04 -4.42 -2.64
N LEU A 57 9.16 -3.09 -2.57
CA LEU A 57 8.03 -2.16 -2.60
C LEU A 57 7.37 -2.06 -3.98
N THR A 58 8.16 -2.16 -5.06
CA THR A 58 7.68 -2.04 -6.44
C THR A 58 7.46 -3.37 -7.15
N ALA A 59 7.69 -4.48 -6.47
CA ALA A 59 7.41 -5.81 -7.01
C ALA A 59 5.99 -5.84 -7.58
N PRO A 60 5.81 -6.32 -8.84
CA PRO A 60 4.49 -6.40 -9.44
C PRO A 60 3.56 -7.22 -8.55
N ARG A 61 2.54 -6.55 -8.00
CA ARG A 61 1.51 -7.25 -7.25
C ARG A 61 0.63 -8.03 -8.25
N PRO A 62 0.24 -9.27 -7.94
CA PRO A 62 -0.70 -9.99 -8.78
C PRO A 62 -1.95 -9.14 -8.95
N ARG A 63 -2.50 -9.12 -10.17
CA ARG A 63 -3.80 -8.48 -10.40
C ARG A 63 -4.79 -9.11 -9.44
N MET A 64 -5.63 -8.30 -8.81
CA MET A 64 -6.58 -8.75 -7.79
C MET A 64 -7.33 -10.02 -8.20
N GLY A 65 -7.83 -10.09 -9.45
CA GLY A 65 -8.51 -11.29 -9.95
C GLY A 65 -7.65 -12.55 -9.99
N ALA A 66 -6.37 -12.45 -10.36
CA ALA A 66 -5.45 -13.58 -10.34
C ALA A 66 -5.13 -14.01 -8.90
N TRP A 67 -4.90 -13.04 -8.01
CA TRP A 67 -4.70 -13.31 -6.59
C TRP A 67 -5.92 -14.01 -5.97
N MET A 68 -7.13 -13.57 -6.30
CA MET A 68 -8.37 -14.18 -5.79
C MET A 68 -8.52 -15.63 -6.23
N LEU A 69 -8.23 -15.96 -7.50
CA LEU A 69 -8.30 -17.33 -7.99
C LEU A 69 -7.30 -18.26 -7.27
N GLU A 70 -6.16 -17.73 -6.85
CA GLU A 70 -5.10 -18.50 -6.18
C GLU A 70 -5.28 -18.61 -4.66
N HIS A 71 -5.80 -17.56 -4.01
CA HIS A 71 -5.79 -17.45 -2.54
C HIS A 71 -7.18 -17.44 -1.90
N VAL A 72 -8.25 -17.14 -2.64
CA VAL A 72 -9.60 -17.32 -2.09
C VAL A 72 -9.84 -18.82 -2.09
N PRO A 73 -10.05 -19.46 -0.92
CA PRO A 73 -10.48 -20.85 -0.91
C PRO A 73 -11.68 -20.92 -1.82
N GLN A 74 -11.66 -21.82 -2.81
CA GLN A 74 -12.79 -22.05 -3.72
C GLN A 74 -14.02 -22.00 -2.84
N ALA A 75 -14.76 -20.90 -2.90
CA ALA A 75 -15.92 -20.72 -2.06
C ALA A 75 -16.79 -21.88 -2.53
N GLY A 76 -16.84 -22.95 -1.74
CA GLY A 76 -17.47 -24.21 -2.14
C GLY A 76 -18.86 -23.87 -2.66
N ALA A 77 -19.35 -24.64 -3.64
CA ALA A 77 -20.57 -24.38 -4.41
C ALA A 77 -21.48 -23.36 -3.70
N LEU A 78 -21.36 -22.09 -4.11
CA LEU A 78 -22.12 -21.04 -3.46
C LEU A 78 -23.57 -21.33 -3.80
N GLU A 79 -24.37 -21.71 -2.81
CA GLU A 79 -25.82 -21.84 -2.98
C GLU A 79 -26.33 -20.44 -3.34
N LEU A 80 -26.50 -20.22 -4.64
CA LEU A 80 -26.99 -18.96 -5.16
C LEU A 80 -28.48 -18.92 -4.83
N PRO A 81 -28.98 -17.86 -4.17
CA PRO A 81 -30.42 -17.71 -3.97
C PRO A 81 -31.10 -17.73 -5.33
N SER A 82 -32.30 -18.29 -5.40
CA SER A 82 -33.02 -18.29 -6.67
C SER A 82 -33.23 -16.85 -7.11
N ARG A 83 -33.13 -16.60 -8.43
CA ARG A 83 -33.35 -15.27 -9.00
C ARG A 83 -34.73 -14.70 -8.66
N ALA A 84 -35.68 -15.57 -8.29
CA ALA A 84 -37.03 -15.21 -7.89
C ALA A 84 -37.14 -14.75 -6.42
N GLU A 85 -36.19 -15.09 -5.54
CA GLU A 85 -36.35 -14.96 -4.07
C GLU A 85 -35.96 -13.62 -3.45
N ALA A 86 -35.35 -12.70 -4.18
CA ALA A 86 -35.27 -11.32 -3.69
C ALA A 86 -35.04 -10.34 -4.84
N ALA A 87 -36.12 -9.68 -5.27
CA ALA A 87 -35.99 -8.30 -5.70
C ALA A 87 -35.53 -7.51 -4.47
N ARG A 88 -34.20 -7.43 -4.24
CA ARG A 88 -33.67 -6.43 -3.30
C ARG A 88 -34.33 -5.11 -3.70
N PRO A 89 -34.99 -4.39 -2.76
CA PRO A 89 -35.69 -3.18 -3.09
C PRO A 89 -34.71 -2.27 -3.83
N ASN A 90 -35.06 -1.92 -5.06
CA ASN A 90 -34.21 -1.09 -5.88
C ASN A 90 -34.10 0.26 -5.16
N PRO A 91 -32.91 0.66 -4.68
CA PRO A 91 -32.73 1.92 -3.95
C PRO A 91 -33.07 3.15 -4.80
N PHE A 92 -33.21 2.95 -6.11
CA PHE A 92 -33.52 3.95 -7.12
C PHE A 92 -34.93 3.76 -7.72
N ASP A 93 -35.79 2.88 -7.18
CA ASP A 93 -37.21 2.85 -7.58
C ASP A 93 -37.93 4.06 -6.98
N PRO A 94 -38.41 5.01 -7.81
CA PRO A 94 -39.08 6.21 -7.33
C PRO A 94 -40.42 5.94 -6.63
N ARG A 95 -40.93 4.70 -6.66
CA ARG A 95 -42.18 4.30 -6.00
C ARG A 95 -41.98 3.59 -4.64
N GLY A 96 -40.75 3.41 -4.20
CA GLY A 96 -40.40 2.65 -2.98
C GLY A 96 -40.01 3.50 -1.76
N ALA A 97 -40.03 4.83 -1.86
CA ALA A 97 -39.75 5.75 -0.76
C ALA A 97 -41.06 6.37 -0.23
N ALA A 98 -41.80 5.61 0.58
CA ALA A 98 -42.91 6.09 1.40
C ALA A 98 -42.93 5.33 2.73
#